data_AF-A0A961PCU1-F1
#
_entry.id   AF-A0A961PCU1-F1
#
_cell.length_a   1.000
_cell.length_b   1.000
_cell.length_c   1.000
_cell.angle_alpha   90.00
_cell.angle_beta   90.00
_cell.angle_gamma   90.00
#
_symmetry.space_group_name_H-M   'P 1'
#
loop_
_entity.id
_entity.type
_entity.pdbx_description
1 polymer ?
#
loop_
_entity_poly.entity_id
_entity_poly.type
_entity_poly.pdbx_seq_one_letter_code
_entity_poly.pdbx_strand_id
1 'polypeptide(L)' 'GIDTSASCLAPLAFASHSYDDFHLLMPLFACRRWTGSVIPLEGQTLAWVRAGDLKSYPMPPADIPLIPILRDWL' A
#
# COMPACT_ATOMS: atom_id res chain seq x y z
N GLY A 1 15.53 -8.55 -0.13
CA GLY A 1 14.34 -7.79 0.30
C GLY A 1 14.68 -6.32 0.36
N ILE A 2 13.76 -5.51 0.89
CA ILE A 2 14.00 -4.09 1.18
C ILE A 2 14.27 -3.86 2.67
N ASP A 3 15.09 -2.88 2.99
CA ASP A 3 15.30 -2.39 4.34
C ASP A 3 15.09 -0.87 4.39
N THR A 4 14.39 -0.38 5.42
CA THR A 4 13.99 1.03 5.56
C THR A 4 14.00 1.44 7.03
N SER A 5 14.20 2.72 7.31
CA SER A 5 14.05 3.29 8.66
C SER A 5 12.64 3.83 8.88
N ALA A 6 12.21 3.93 10.14
CA ALA A 6 10.94 4.55 10.52
C ALA A 6 10.84 6.02 10.05
N SER A 7 11.96 6.74 10.02
CA SER A 7 12.03 8.13 9.54
C SER A 7 11.75 8.29 8.04
N CYS A 8 11.83 7.21 7.27
CA CYS A 8 11.51 7.20 5.83
C CYS A 8 10.02 6.92 5.57
N LEU A 9 9.23 6.62 6.60
CA LEU A 9 7.80 6.32 6.50
C LEU A 9 6.98 7.58 6.80
N ALA A 10 6.41 8.18 5.75
CA ALA A 10 5.48 9.29 5.90
C ALA A 10 4.04 8.74 6.06
N PRO A 11 3.31 9.07 7.14
CA PRO A 11 1.90 8.70 7.26
C PRO A 11 1.10 9.33 6.11
N LEU A 12 0.31 8.52 5.40
CA LEU A 12 -0.45 8.98 4.24
C LEU A 12 -1.96 8.95 4.49
N ALA A 13 -2.50 7.78 4.87
CA ALA A 13 -3.93 7.57 5.05
C ALA A 13 -4.18 6.40 6.00
N PHE A 14 -5.45 6.06 6.21
CA PHE A 14 -5.83 4.80 6.83
C PHE A 14 -7.09 4.24 6.16
N ALA A 15 -7.18 2.92 6.08
CA ALA A 15 -8.42 2.21 5.77
C ALA A 15 -9.11 1.80 7.07
N SER A 16 -10.43 1.96 7.11
CA SER A 16 -11.29 1.51 8.21
C SER A 16 -12.40 0.68 7.60
N HIS A 17 -12.44 -0.62 7.91
CA HIS A 17 -13.39 -1.55 7.30
C HIS A 17 -13.91 -2.57 8.31
N SER A 18 -15.22 -2.69 8.42
CA SER A 18 -15.85 -3.74 9.24
C SER A 18 -15.96 -5.02 8.43
N TYR A 19 -15.19 -6.04 8.82
CA TYR A 19 -15.45 -7.43 8.42
C TYR A 19 -16.43 -8.08 9.40
N ASP A 20 -16.95 -9.25 9.04
CA ASP A 20 -17.94 -9.97 9.84
C ASP A 20 -17.43 -10.31 11.25
N ASP A 21 -16.15 -10.69 11.37
CA ASP A 21 -15.55 -11.15 12.63
C ASP A 21 -14.68 -10.09 13.33
N PHE A 22 -14.31 -9.01 12.64
CA PHE A 22 -13.42 -7.98 13.19
C PHE A 22 -13.53 -6.64 12.46
N HIS A 23 -13.09 -5.58 13.13
CA HIS A 23 -12.96 -4.26 12.52
C HIS A 23 -11.50 -4.00 12.15
N LEU A 24 -11.21 -3.88 10.86
CA LEU A 24 -9.89 -3.56 10.34
C LEU A 24 -9.63 -2.06 10.44
N LEU A 25 -8.53 -1.67 11.09
CA LEU A 25 -7.93 -0.35 10.99
C LEU A 25 -6.50 -0.50 10.46
N MET A 26 -6.24 0.02 9.26
CA MET A 26 -4.99 -0.19 8.55
C MET A 26 -4.36 1.15 8.12
N PRO A 27 -3.34 1.64 8.85
CA PRO A 27 -2.56 2.81 8.44
C PRO A 27 -1.73 2.53 7.17
N LEU A 28 -1.72 3.48 6.25
CA LEU A 28 -0.93 3.46 5.02
C LEU A 28 0.20 4.48 5.11
N PHE A 29 1.42 4.05 4.77
CA PHE A 29 2.62 4.89 4.77
C PHE A 29 3.21 4.99 3.37
N ALA A 30 3.63 6.20 2.99
CA ALA A 30 4.45 6.41 1.81
C ALA A 30 5.94 6.23 2.18
N CYS A 31 6.64 5.38 1.42
CA CYS A 31 8.08 5.18 1.54
C CYS A 31 8.76 5.45 0.19
N ARG A 32 9.70 6.40 0.18
CA ARG A 32 10.47 6.78 -1.05
C ARG A 32 11.96 6.45 -0.94
N ARG A 33 12.40 5.90 0.21
CA ARG A 33 13.80 5.62 0.50
C ARG A 33 13.92 4.28 1.21
N TRP A 34 14.61 3.35 0.58
CA TRP A 34 14.96 2.05 1.15
C TRP A 34 16.30 1.59 0.55
N THR A 35 16.90 0.58 1.17
CA THR A 35 18.07 -0.13 0.63
C THR A 35 17.65 -1.53 0.15
N GLY A 36 18.41 -2.08 -0.80
CA GLY A 36 18.07 -3.35 -1.45
C GLY A 36 17.05 -3.21 -2.58
N SER A 37 16.63 -4.35 -3.13
CA SER A 37 15.68 -4.43 -4.24
C SER A 37 14.38 -5.10 -3.79
N VAL A 38 13.25 -4.63 -4.32
CA VAL A 38 11.94 -5.25 -4.11
C VAL A 38 11.91 -6.57 -4.89
N ILE A 39 12.00 -7.68 -4.18
CA ILE A 39 12.00 -9.05 -4.72
C ILE A 39 10.98 -9.90 -3.94
N PRO A 40 10.28 -10.84 -4.59
CA PRO A 40 9.27 -11.67 -3.92
C PRO A 40 9.95 -12.79 -3.14
N LEU A 41 9.95 -12.70 -1.81
CA LEU A 41 10.59 -13.70 -0.93
C LEU A 41 9.63 -14.81 -0.46
N GLU A 42 8.32 -14.65 -0.69
CA GLU A 42 7.25 -15.52 -0.18
C GLU A 42 6.38 -16.09 -1.32
N GLY A 43 6.88 -16.08 -2.56
CA GLY A 43 6.17 -16.61 -3.72
C GLY A 43 5.08 -15.70 -4.32
N GLN A 44 4.96 -14.47 -3.83
CA GLN A 44 4.05 -13.46 -4.36
C GLN A 44 4.50 -12.94 -5.74
N THR A 45 3.56 -12.41 -6.52
CA THR A 45 3.88 -11.65 -7.74
C THR A 45 3.90 -10.16 -7.44
N LEU A 46 4.86 -9.43 -7.99
CA LEU A 46 5.00 -7.99 -7.79
C LEU A 46 4.64 -7.22 -9.07
N ALA A 47 4.07 -6.03 -8.90
CA ALA A 47 3.79 -5.12 -10.01
C ALA A 47 4.16 -3.68 -9.61
N TRP A 48 4.94 -3.01 -10.45
CA TRP A 48 5.15 -1.57 -10.37
C TRP A 48 4.12 -0.86 -11.24
N VAL A 49 3.21 -0.13 -10.60
CA VAL A 49 2.00 0.41 -11.25
C VAL A 49 2.02 1.94 -11.19
N ARG A 50 1.67 2.59 -12.29
CA ARG A 50 1.47 4.05 -12.30
C ARG A 50 0.18 4.40 -11.56
N ALA A 51 0.13 5.56 -10.90
CA ALA A 51 -1.02 5.95 -10.08
C ALA A 51 -2.37 5.87 -10.84
N GLY A 52 -2.40 6.30 -12.11
CA GLY A 52 -3.61 6.25 -12.95
C GLY A 52 -4.14 4.84 -13.24
N ASP A 53 -3.26 3.84 -13.17
CA ASP A 53 -3.56 2.44 -13.51
C ASP A 53 -3.92 1.60 -12.27
N LEU A 54 -3.81 2.14 -11.04
CA LEU A 54 -4.11 1.39 -9.80
C LEU A 54 -5.51 0.76 -9.82
N LYS A 55 -6.49 1.43 -10.43
CA LYS A 55 -7.87 0.93 -10.55
C LYS A 55 -8.02 -0.34 -11.40
N SER A 56 -7.04 -0.69 -12.22
CA SER A 56 -7.10 -1.91 -13.06
C SER A 56 -6.64 -3.16 -12.32
N TYR A 57 -6.11 -3.01 -11.10
CA TYR A 57 -5.65 -4.12 -10.28
C TYR A 57 -6.75 -4.50 -9.29
N PRO A 58 -7.21 -5.77 -9.28
CA PRO A 58 -8.14 -6.24 -8.27
C PRO A 58 -7.54 -6.04 -6.86
N MET A 59 -8.31 -5.42 -5.97
CA MET A 59 -7.90 -5.15 -4.59
C MET A 59 -9.01 -5.59 -3.62
N PRO A 60 -8.67 -5.92 -2.36
CA PRO A 60 -9.68 -6.16 -1.34
C PRO A 60 -10.58 -4.94 -1.12
N PRO A 61 -11.83 -5.12 -0.65
CA PRO A 61 -12.78 -4.02 -0.43
C PRO A 61 -12.25 -2.91 0.50
N ALA A 62 -11.39 -3.26 1.47
CA ALA A 62 -10.80 -2.31 2.41
C ALA A 62 -9.78 -1.35 1.75
N ASP A 63 -9.15 -1.77 0.66
CA ASP A 63 -8.06 -1.04 0.00
C ASP A 63 -8.56 -0.12 -1.12
N ILE A 64 -9.70 -0.43 -1.74
CA ILE A 64 -10.30 0.36 -2.84
C ILE A 64 -10.45 1.86 -2.47
N PRO A 65 -10.91 2.23 -1.25
CA PRO A 65 -11.03 3.63 -0.84
C PRO A 65 -9.69 4.39 -0.76
N LEU A 66 -8.55 3.68 -0.73
CA LEU A 66 -7.22 4.29 -0.68
C LEU A 66 -6.72 4.74 -2.07
N ILE A 67 -7.28 4.19 -3.16
CA ILE A 67 -6.83 4.48 -4.53
C ILE A 67 -6.94 5.98 -4.88
N PRO A 68 -8.07 6.68 -4.63
CA PRO A 68 -8.14 8.11 -4.91
C PRO A 68 -7.12 8.92 -4.13
N ILE A 69 -6.90 8.60 -2.85
CA ILE A 69 -5.93 9.28 -1.98
C ILE A 69 -4.50 9.11 -2.53
N LEU A 70 -4.15 7.89 -2.95
CA LEU A 70 -2.87 7.60 -3.57
C LEU A 70 -2.68 8.35 -4.89
N ARG A 71 -3.74 8.47 -5.69
CA ARG A 71 -3.69 9.19 -6.99
C ARG A 71 -3.48 10.68 -6.84
N ASP A 72 -4.08 11.29 -5.84
CA ASP A 72 -3.93 12.74 -5.59
C ASP A 72 -2.57 13.08 -4.98
N TRP A 73 -1.95 12.12 -4.27
CA TRP A 73 -0.65 12.31 -3.63
C TRP A 73 0.57 12.07 -4.55
N LEU A 74 0.44 11.18 -5.54
CA LEU A 74 1.54 10.72 -6.41
C LEU A 74 1.71 11.59 -7.66
#